data_AF-A0A2K3KR13-F1
#
_entry.id   AF-A0A2K3KR13-F1
#
_cell.length_a   1.000
_cell.length_b   1.000
_cell.length_c   1.000
_cell.angle_alpha   90.00
_cell.angle_beta   90.00
_cell.angle_gamma   90.00
#
_symmetry.space_group_name_H-M   'P 1'
#
loop_
_entity.id
_entity.type
_entity.pdbx_description
1 polymer ?
#
loop_
_entity_poly.entity_id
_entity_poly.type
_entity_poly.pdbx_seq_one_letter_code
_entity_poly.pdbx_strand_id
1 'polypeptide(L)' 'MGVTPKIAPSMLSSDFANLASEAHRMINYGADWLHMDIMDG' A
#
# COMPACT_ATOMS: atom_id res chain seq x y z
N MET A 1 -27.75 -0.43 -1.52
CA MET A 1 -26.42 -0.45 -2.16
C MET A 1 -25.40 -0.72 -1.07
N GLY A 2 -24.68 -1.84 -1.14
CA GLY A 2 -23.61 -2.13 -0.19
C GLY A 2 -22.36 -1.34 -0.55
N VAL A 3 -21.58 -0.95 0.46
CA VAL A 3 -20.23 -0.41 0.27
C VAL A 3 -19.25 -1.57 0.09
N THR A 4 -18.40 -1.50 -0.93
CA THR A 4 -17.32 -2.48 -1.14
C THR A 4 -16.10 -2.04 -0.34
N PRO A 5 -15.54 -2.90 0.54
CA PRO A 5 -14.33 -2.56 1.27
C PRO A 5 -13.15 -2.37 0.32
N LYS A 6 -12.25 -1.45 0.69
CA LYS A 6 -11.01 -1.16 -0.04
C LYS A 6 -9.82 -1.66 0.76
N ILE A 7 -8.86 -2.29 0.08
CA ILE A 7 -7.65 -2.81 0.70
C ILE A 7 -6.46 -1.93 0.32
N ALA A 8 -5.81 -1.35 1.33
CA ALA A 8 -4.67 -0.47 1.17
C ALA A 8 -3.52 -0.89 2.09
N PRO A 9 -2.54 -1.69 1.61
CA PRO A 9 -1.39 -2.12 2.42
C PRO A 9 -0.53 -0.92 2.85
N SER A 10 -0.02 -0.94 4.09
CA SER A 10 0.91 0.10 4.57
C SER A 10 2.30 -0.10 3.97
N MET A 11 2.80 0.96 3.35
CA MET A 11 4.16 1.00 2.80
C MET A 11 5.24 1.05 3.89
N LEU A 12 4.89 1.35 5.16
CA LEU A 12 5.85 1.25 6.27
C LEU A 12 6.34 -0.19 6.51
N SER A 13 5.57 -1.19 6.08
CA SER A 13 5.94 -2.60 6.22
C SER A 13 6.71 -3.14 5.00
N SER A 14 7.04 -2.29 4.03
CA SER A 14 7.71 -2.69 2.78
C SER A 14 9.24 -2.66 2.90
N ASP A 15 9.93 -3.24 1.92
CA ASP A 15 11.36 -3.03 1.74
C ASP A 15 11.63 -1.63 1.17
N PHE A 16 12.09 -0.72 2.02
CA PHE A 16 12.39 0.68 1.66
C PHE A 16 13.52 0.81 0.63
N ALA A 17 14.45 -0.15 0.57
CA ALA A 17 15.50 -0.13 -0.46
C ALA A 17 14.93 -0.38 -1.86
N ASN A 18 13.75 -1.01 -1.95
CA ASN A 18 13.10 -1.42 -3.19
C ASN A 18 11.63 -0.94 -3.26
N LEU A 19 11.35 0.26 -2.74
CA LEU A 19 9.99 0.78 -2.56
C LEU A 19 9.13 0.74 -3.84
N ALA A 20 9.73 1.06 -4.98
CA ALA A 20 9.05 0.98 -6.27
C ALA A 20 8.61 -0.44 -6.61
N SER A 21 9.48 -1.44 -6.40
CA SER A 21 9.15 -2.84 -6.67
C SER A 21 8.02 -3.34 -5.77
N GLU A 22 8.08 -3.00 -4.47
CA GLU A 22 7.05 -3.34 -3.49
C GLU A 22 5.69 -2.70 -3.82
N ALA A 23 5.68 -1.42 -4.20
CA ALA A 23 4.47 -0.72 -4.63
C ALA A 23 3.83 -1.40 -5.86
N HIS A 24 4.62 -1.70 -6.88
CA HIS A 24 4.13 -2.40 -8.08
C HIS A 24 3.63 -3.80 -7.73
N ARG A 25 4.34 -4.54 -6.88
CA ARG A 25 3.93 -5.87 -6.38
C ARG A 25 2.54 -5.79 -5.76
N MET A 26 2.31 -4.90 -4.81
CA MET A 26 1.03 -4.76 -4.11
C MET A 26 -0.13 -4.42 -5.05
N ILE A 27 0.05 -3.47 -5.96
CA ILE A 27 -0.97 -3.12 -6.96
C ILE A 27 -1.26 -4.30 -7.89
N ASN A 28 -0.23 -5.00 -8.37
CA ASN A 28 -0.39 -6.17 -9.23
C ASN A 28 -1.11 -7.34 -8.54
N TYR A 29 -1.02 -7.45 -7.22
CA TYR A 29 -1.74 -8.44 -6.41
C TYR A 29 -3.14 -7.98 -5.95
N GLY A 30 -3.63 -6.84 -6.45
CA GLY A 30 -5.01 -6.42 -6.25
C GLY A 30 -5.24 -5.48 -5.06
N ALA A 31 -4.20 -4.80 -4.57
CA ALA A 31 -4.41 -3.66 -3.68
C ALA A 31 -5.19 -2.55 -4.42
N ASP A 32 -6.20 -2.00 -3.77
CA ASP A 32 -6.95 -0.87 -4.33
C ASP A 32 -6.10 0.40 -4.31
N TRP A 33 -5.42 0.65 -3.18
CA TRP A 33 -4.55 1.79 -2.92
C TRP A 33 -3.29 1.36 -2.17
N LEU A 34 -2.34 2.28 -1.98
CA LEU A 34 -1.19 2.12 -1.09
C LEU A 34 -1.33 3.09 0.07
N HIS A 35 -1.19 2.60 1.30
CA HIS A 35 -1.29 3.42 2.49
C HIS A 35 0.08 3.99 2.86
N MET A 36 0.16 5.30 3.03
CA MET A 36 1.38 6.04 3.34
C MET A 36 1.21 6.72 4.70
N ASP A 37 1.89 6.19 5.69
CA ASP A 37 1.94 6.78 7.03
C ASP A 37 3.05 7.85 7.06
N ILE A 38 2.67 9.12 7.25
CA ILE A 38 3.61 10.24 7.42
C ILE A 38 3.67 10.59 8.90
N MET A 39 4.88 10.60 9.47
CA MET A 39 5.14 10.91 10.87
C MET A 39 6.16 12.06 10.94
N ASP A 40 5.95 13.00 11.86
CA ASP A 40 6.78 14.20 12.06
C ASP A 40 7.78 14.09 13.22
N GLY A 41 7.64 13.08 14.09
CA GLY A 41 8.58 12.78 15.19
C GLY A 41 7.89 12.28 16.44
#